data_AF-A0A959CM57-F1
#
_entry.id   AF-A0A959CM57-F1
#
_cell.length_a   1.000
_cell.length_b   1.000
_cell.length_c   1.000
_cell.angle_alpha   90.00
_cell.angle_beta   90.00
_cell.angle_gamma   90.00
#
_symmetry.space_group_name_H-M   'P 1'
#
loop_
_entity.id
_entity.type
_entity.pdbx_description
1 polymer ?
#
loop_
_entity_poly.entity_id
_entity_poly.type
_entity_poly.pdbx_seq_one_letter_code
_entity_poly.pdbx_strand_id
1 'polypeptide(L)'
;MKTGKSPAEYRFDDSRNLFNATIVGNLLLAVFMAAPNLADFPYSGHVQTSFYTACLAFALQRLYNWGSQKANALILIVYLAACGAEYAIWGLPGSPLSTKEDPYMGKGLFLEIVLWSLPLIYIGLRVLLALPIVLTMISLVPRSS
;
A
#
# COMPACT_ATOMS: atom_id res chain seq x y z
N MET A 1 -35.12 2.41 22.61
CA MET A 1 -34.84 2.59 21.17
C MET A 1 -33.58 1.80 20.82
N LYS A 2 -33.70 0.67 20.11
CA LYS A 2 -32.55 -0.01 19.51
C LYS A 2 -32.45 0.45 18.07
N THR A 3 -31.68 1.50 17.80
CA THR A 3 -31.22 1.83 16.46
C THR A 3 -30.19 0.79 16.05
N GLY A 4 -30.65 -0.40 15.66
CA GLY A 4 -29.80 -1.43 15.11
C GLY A 4 -29.42 -1.04 13.68
N LYS A 5 -28.12 -1.02 13.37
CA LYS A 5 -27.65 -0.86 12.00
C LYS A 5 -28.14 -2.05 11.16
N SER A 6 -28.45 -1.81 9.89
CA SER A 6 -28.78 -2.89 8.97
C SER A 6 -27.56 -3.78 8.72
N PRO A 7 -27.72 -5.07 8.37
CA PRO A 7 -26.60 -5.93 7.99
C PRO A 7 -25.73 -5.35 6.85
N ALA A 8 -26.30 -4.54 5.96
CA ALA A 8 -25.57 -3.86 4.90
C ALA A 8 -24.65 -2.74 5.45
N GLU A 9 -25.12 -1.96 6.43
CA GLU A 9 -24.33 -0.91 7.08
C GLU A 9 -23.14 -1.49 7.86
N TYR A 10 -23.33 -2.62 8.57
CA TYR A 10 -22.24 -3.31 9.25
C TYR A 10 -21.14 -3.76 8.27
N ARG A 11 -21.53 -4.38 7.15
CA ARG A 11 -20.57 -4.84 6.12
C ARG A 11 -19.78 -3.70 5.48
N PHE A 12 -20.44 -2.56 5.30
CA PHE A 12 -19.79 -1.36 4.76
C PHE A 12 -18.79 -0.78 5.76
N ASP A 13 -19.15 -0.68 7.04
CA ASP A 13 -18.24 -0.23 8.09
C ASP A 13 -17.00 -1.13 8.21
N ASP A 14 -17.18 -2.45 8.16
CA ASP A 14 -16.08 -3.42 8.17
C ASP A 14 -15.17 -3.23 6.95
N SER A 15 -15.75 -3.05 5.76
CA SER A 15 -15.00 -2.84 4.53
C SER A 15 -14.25 -1.51 4.54
N ARG A 16 -14.85 -0.45 5.10
CA ARG A 16 -14.18 0.84 5.33
C ARG A 16 -13.03 0.70 6.32
N ASN A 17 -13.17 -0.15 7.34
CA ASN A 17 -12.09 -0.42 8.29
C ASN A 17 -10.93 -1.18 7.65
N LEU A 18 -11.19 -2.02 6.64
CA LEU A 18 -10.13 -2.67 5.86
C LEU A 18 -9.25 -1.65 5.12
N PHE A 19 -9.76 -0.46 4.77
CA PHE A 19 -8.94 0.60 4.17
C PHE A 19 -7.80 1.06 5.09
N ASN A 20 -7.89 0.85 6.40
CA ASN A 20 -6.77 1.07 7.32
C ASN A 20 -5.57 0.17 6.98
N ALA A 21 -5.79 -1.02 6.39
CA ALA A 21 -4.71 -1.88 5.94
C ALA A 21 -3.88 -1.22 4.82
N THR A 22 -4.51 -0.47 3.92
CA THR A 22 -3.80 0.32 2.90
C THR A 22 -2.91 1.38 3.54
N ILE A 23 -3.40 2.08 4.58
CA ILE A 23 -2.63 3.09 5.32
C ILE A 23 -1.44 2.44 6.02
N VAL A 24 -1.70 1.44 6.86
CA VAL A 24 -0.67 0.75 7.66
C VAL A 24 0.34 0.06 6.75
N GLY A 25 -0.11 -0.61 5.69
CA GLY A 25 0.76 -1.29 4.75
C GLY A 25 1.73 -0.33 4.05
N ASN A 26 1.25 0.84 3.60
CA ASN A 26 2.13 1.83 2.98
C ASN A 26 3.12 2.45 3.99
N LEU A 27 2.71 2.66 5.25
CA LEU A 27 3.65 3.08 6.31
C LEU A 27 4.72 2.02 6.58
N LEU A 28 4.32 0.75 6.69
CA LEU A 28 5.26 -0.36 6.90
C LEU A 28 6.23 -0.50 5.73
N LEU A 29 5.77 -0.33 4.49
CA LEU A 29 6.64 -0.31 3.30
C LEU A 29 7.63 0.85 3.35
N ALA A 30 7.19 2.05 3.74
CA ALA A 30 8.08 3.21 3.88
C ALA A 30 9.16 2.95 4.96
N VAL A 31 8.77 2.41 6.11
CA VAL A 31 9.69 2.06 7.20
C VAL A 31 10.65 0.96 6.78
N PHE A 32 10.16 -0.11 6.13
CA PHE A 32 10.98 -1.22 5.66
C PHE A 32 12.03 -0.76 4.65
N MET A 33 11.64 0.09 3.71
CA MET A 33 12.55 0.65 2.70
C MET A 33 13.56 1.64 3.29
N ALA A 34 13.22 2.33 4.38
CA ALA A 34 14.11 3.25 5.08
C ALA A 34 14.99 2.57 6.15
N ALA A 35 14.68 1.33 6.54
CA ALA A 35 15.37 0.61 7.60
C ALA A 35 16.90 0.47 7.42
N PRO A 36 17.46 0.29 6.20
CA PRO A 36 18.91 0.19 6.03
C PRO A 36 19.65 1.49 6.33
N ASN A 37 19.03 2.64 6.06
CA ASN A 37 19.60 3.95 6.34
C ASN A 37 18.49 5.01 6.48
N LEU A 38 18.12 5.33 7.71
CA LEU A 38 17.08 6.33 8.00
C LEU A 38 17.47 7.74 7.51
N ALA A 39 18.77 8.03 7.37
CA ALA A 39 19.22 9.32 6.84
C ALA A 39 18.87 9.51 5.35
N ASP A 40 18.63 8.42 4.62
CA ASP A 40 18.23 8.44 3.20
C ASP A 40 16.71 8.58 3.01
N PHE A 41 15.94 8.67 4.10
CA PHE A 41 14.48 8.84 4.05
C PHE A 41 14.03 9.98 3.11
N PRO A 42 14.60 11.21 3.17
CA PRO A 42 14.18 12.29 2.28
C PRO A 42 14.75 12.18 0.86
N TYR A 43 15.56 11.16 0.55
CA TYR A 43 16.18 10.99 -0.78
C TYR A 43 15.67 9.76 -1.53
N SER A 44 15.03 8.81 -0.84
CA SER A 44 14.46 7.62 -1.46
C SER A 44 13.04 7.86 -1.99
N GLY A 45 12.90 7.91 -3.31
CA GLY A 45 11.60 8.07 -3.98
C GLY A 45 10.57 7.04 -3.54
N HIS A 46 10.96 5.78 -3.38
CA HIS A 46 10.08 4.69 -2.91
C HIS A 46 9.55 4.93 -1.49
N VAL A 47 10.42 5.38 -0.58
CA VAL A 47 10.05 5.71 0.80
C VAL A 47 9.08 6.89 0.81
N GLN A 48 9.40 7.96 0.08
CA GLN A 48 8.55 9.14 -0.04
C GLN A 48 7.18 8.79 -0.61
N THR A 49 7.11 8.05 -1.72
CA THR A 49 5.84 7.72 -2.35
C THR A 49 4.99 6.82 -1.46
N SER A 50 5.57 5.81 -0.81
CA SER A 50 4.84 4.99 0.17
C SER A 50 4.33 5.84 1.34
N PHE A 51 5.15 6.74 1.89
CA PHE A 51 4.74 7.63 2.97
C PHE A 51 3.61 8.59 2.54
N TYR A 52 3.76 9.30 1.42
CA TYR A 52 2.74 10.21 0.91
C TYR A 52 1.43 9.49 0.56
N THR A 53 1.51 8.27 0.02
CA THR A 53 0.35 7.44 -0.25
C THR A 53 -0.38 7.08 1.05
N ALA A 54 0.34 6.76 2.12
CA ALA A 54 -0.26 6.52 3.43
C ALA A 54 -0.93 7.77 4.01
N CYS A 55 -0.29 8.94 3.92
CA CYS A 55 -0.86 10.21 4.37
C CYS A 55 -2.13 10.56 3.58
N LEU A 56 -2.10 10.40 2.25
CA LEU A 56 -3.24 10.64 1.39
C LEU A 56 -4.38 9.67 1.70
N ALA A 57 -4.08 8.38 1.86
CA ALA A 57 -5.06 7.37 2.27
C ALA A 57 -5.67 7.74 3.64
N PHE A 58 -4.85 8.14 4.62
CA PHE A 58 -5.36 8.57 5.92
C PHE A 58 -6.29 9.79 5.82
N ALA A 59 -5.95 10.78 5.00
CA ALA A 59 -6.80 11.93 4.74
C ALA A 59 -8.13 11.51 4.09
N LEU A 60 -8.08 10.64 3.07
CA LEU A 60 -9.28 10.10 2.43
C LEU A 60 -10.16 9.34 3.43
N GLN A 61 -9.57 8.47 4.27
CA GLN A 61 -10.32 7.72 5.28
C GLN A 61 -11.12 8.62 6.23
N ARG A 62 -10.59 9.80 6.57
CA ARG A 62 -11.21 10.74 7.50
C ARG A 62 -12.19 11.71 6.86
N LEU A 63 -11.89 12.19 5.66
CA LEU A 63 -12.59 13.33 5.06
C LEU A 63 -13.61 12.93 3.99
N TYR A 64 -13.45 11.73 3.40
CA TYR A 64 -14.21 11.36 2.22
C TYR A 64 -15.46 10.52 2.53
N ASN A 65 -16.53 10.76 1.78
CA ASN A 65 -17.76 9.99 1.86
C ASN A 65 -17.68 8.73 1.00
N TRP A 66 -17.43 7.61 1.68
CA TRP A 66 -17.25 6.28 1.09
C TRP A 66 -18.49 5.70 0.40
N GLY A 67 -19.67 6.35 0.51
CA GLY A 67 -20.92 5.88 -0.11
C GLY A 67 -20.97 5.98 -1.65
N SER A 68 -19.99 6.65 -2.28
CA SER A 68 -19.98 6.87 -3.74
C SER A 68 -19.08 5.87 -4.46
N GLN A 69 -19.69 4.94 -5.22
CA GLN A 69 -18.94 3.96 -6.01
C GLN A 69 -18.04 4.61 -7.07
N LYS A 70 -18.51 5.69 -7.71
CA LYS A 70 -17.73 6.41 -8.74
C LYS A 70 -16.46 7.02 -8.17
N ALA A 71 -16.55 7.65 -7.00
CA ALA A 71 -15.39 8.27 -6.40
C ALA A 71 -14.46 7.24 -5.73
N ASN A 72 -14.97 6.09 -5.25
CA ASN A 72 -14.12 4.97 -4.84
C ASN A 72 -13.33 4.39 -6.03
N ALA A 73 -13.97 4.28 -7.21
CA ALA A 73 -13.30 3.88 -8.44
C ALA A 73 -12.19 4.87 -8.84
N LEU A 74 -12.45 6.17 -8.70
CA LEU A 74 -11.45 7.20 -8.95
C LEU A 74 -10.27 7.08 -7.99
N ILE A 75 -10.51 6.86 -6.69
CA ILE A 75 -9.45 6.63 -5.69
C ILE A 75 -8.60 5.41 -6.08
N LEU A 76 -9.23 4.31 -6.50
CA LEU A 76 -8.52 3.12 -6.95
C LEU A 76 -7.65 3.40 -8.19
N ILE A 77 -8.20 4.08 -9.19
CA ILE A 77 -7.45 4.44 -10.41
C ILE A 77 -6.27 5.33 -10.08
N VAL A 78 -6.48 6.37 -9.24
CA VAL A 78 -5.41 7.27 -8.81
C VAL A 78 -4.35 6.52 -8.01
N TYR A 79 -4.74 5.59 -7.14
CA TYR A 79 -3.81 4.75 -6.39
C TYR A 79 -2.95 3.89 -7.31
N LEU A 80 -3.57 3.17 -8.26
CA LEU A 80 -2.84 2.34 -9.22
C LEU A 80 -1.97 3.17 -10.16
N ALA A 81 -2.43 4.33 -10.59
CA ALA A 81 -1.66 5.27 -11.40
C ALA A 81 -0.45 5.81 -10.62
N ALA A 82 -0.61 6.15 -9.34
CA ALA A 82 0.51 6.56 -8.48
C ALA A 82 1.54 5.44 -8.32
N CYS A 83 1.08 4.19 -8.13
CA CYS A 83 1.95 3.02 -8.11
C CYS A 83 2.72 2.89 -9.44
N GLY A 84 2.03 2.97 -10.58
CA GLY A 84 2.67 2.89 -11.90
C GLY A 84 3.64 4.03 -12.18
N ALA A 85 3.28 5.26 -11.81
CA ALA A 85 4.10 6.45 -11.98
C ALA A 85 5.41 6.36 -11.19
N GLU A 86 5.37 5.82 -9.98
CA GLU A 86 6.58 5.59 -9.21
C GLU A 86 7.53 4.64 -9.89
N TYR A 87 7.06 3.49 -10.40
CA TYR A 87 7.93 2.55 -11.11
C TYR A 87 8.46 3.13 -12.41
N ALA A 88 7.69 4.00 -13.07
CA ALA A 88 8.15 4.70 -14.27
C ALA A 88 9.24 5.75 -13.98
N ILE A 89 9.18 6.42 -12.83
CA ILE A 89 10.12 7.50 -12.45
C ILE A 89 11.37 6.94 -11.77
N TRP A 90 11.18 6.05 -10.79
CA TRP A 90 12.25 5.58 -9.90
C TRP A 90 12.74 4.17 -10.24
N GLY A 91 12.01 3.44 -11.07
CA GLY A 91 12.34 2.07 -11.43
C GLY A 91 11.99 1.07 -10.33
N LEU A 92 12.68 -0.07 -10.34
CA LEU A 92 12.60 -1.06 -9.26
C LEU A 92 13.44 -0.58 -8.08
N PRO A 93 12.98 -0.77 -6.83
CA PRO A 93 13.83 -0.50 -5.68
C PRO A 93 15.10 -1.35 -5.78
N GLY A 94 16.26 -0.68 -5.69
CA GLY A 94 17.53 -1.39 -5.53
C GLY A 94 17.52 -2.22 -4.25
N SER A 95 18.38 -3.24 -4.15
CA SER A 95 18.52 -4.03 -2.92
C SER A 95 18.69 -3.07 -1.74
N PRO A 96 17.76 -3.05 -0.77
CA PRO A 96 17.84 -2.15 0.39
C PRO A 96 19.09 -2.45 1.22
N LEU A 97 19.58 -3.69 1.14
CA LEU A 97 20.84 -4.11 1.71
C LEU A 97 21.93 -3.89 0.66
N SER A 98 22.50 -2.69 0.65
CA SER A 98 23.73 -2.37 -0.08
C SER A 98 24.85 -3.30 0.42
N THR A 99 25.24 -4.28 -0.39
CA THR A 99 26.44 -5.12 -0.18
C THR A 99 27.70 -4.41 -0.65
N LYS A 100 27.80 -3.08 -0.49
CA LYS A 100 28.94 -2.29 -0.98
C LYS A 100 30.28 -2.66 -0.33
N GLU A 101 30.30 -3.51 0.69
CA GLU A 101 31.51 -3.93 1.39
C GLU A 101 31.48 -5.45 1.62
N ASP A 102 31.73 -6.22 0.56
CA ASP A 102 32.69 -7.34 0.49
C ASP A 102 32.29 -8.34 -0.62
N PRO A 103 33.03 -8.43 -1.73
CA PRO A 103 32.80 -9.45 -2.76
C PRO A 103 33.12 -10.89 -2.31
N TYR A 104 33.66 -11.07 -1.09
CA TYR A 104 34.09 -12.38 -0.56
C TYR A 104 33.28 -12.90 0.62
N MET A 105 32.32 -12.14 1.14
CA MET A 105 31.46 -12.64 2.20
C MET A 105 30.32 -13.43 1.57
N GLY A 106 30.51 -14.75 1.44
CA GLY A 106 29.52 -15.72 1.01
C GLY A 106 28.32 -15.74 1.97
N LYS A 107 27.47 -14.71 1.88
CA LYS A 107 26.16 -14.68 2.50
C LYS A 107 25.31 -15.65 1.67
N GLY A 108 25.37 -16.94 2.03
CA GLY A 108 25.02 -18.07 1.16
C GLY A 108 23.78 -17.90 0.29
N LEU A 109 23.73 -18.64 -0.82
CA LEU A 109 22.74 -18.60 -1.92
C LEU A 109 21.30 -18.23 -1.51
N PHE A 110 20.83 -18.71 -0.36
CA PHE A 110 19.51 -18.36 0.17
C PHE A 110 19.32 -16.85 0.42
N LEU A 111 20.29 -16.16 1.04
CA LEU A 111 20.17 -14.73 1.29
C LEU A 111 20.18 -13.94 -0.02
N GLU A 112 21.00 -14.33 -0.98
CA GLU A 112 20.99 -13.71 -2.32
C GLU A 112 19.62 -13.84 -2.98
N ILE A 113 19.03 -15.03 -3.02
CA ILE A 113 17.68 -15.25 -3.57
C ILE A 113 16.66 -14.34 -2.87
N VAL A 114 16.71 -14.24 -1.54
CA VAL A 114 15.82 -13.37 -0.77
C VAL A 114 16.01 -11.90 -1.19
N LEU A 115 17.25 -11.41 -1.25
CA LEU A 115 17.56 -10.03 -1.65
C LEU A 115 17.07 -9.70 -3.06
N TRP A 116 17.27 -10.62 -4.00
CA TRP A 116 16.80 -10.47 -5.38
C TRP A 116 15.27 -10.51 -5.50
N SER A 117 14.58 -11.18 -4.56
CA SER A 117 13.12 -11.23 -4.53
C SER A 117 12.46 -10.00 -3.89
N LEU A 118 13.18 -9.23 -3.05
CA LEU A 118 12.62 -8.09 -2.33
C LEU A 118 11.93 -7.04 -3.23
N PRO A 119 12.47 -6.67 -4.41
CA PRO A 119 11.78 -5.73 -5.29
C PRO A 119 10.44 -6.25 -5.81
N LEU A 120 10.35 -7.56 -6.11
CA LEU A 120 9.12 -8.20 -6.54
C LEU A 120 8.11 -8.29 -5.40
N ILE A 121 8.57 -8.60 -4.19
CA ILE A 121 7.73 -8.59 -2.97
C ILE A 121 7.17 -7.18 -2.73
N TYR A 122 8.00 -6.15 -2.85
CA TYR A 122 7.57 -4.76 -2.70
C TYR A 122 6.46 -4.40 -3.70
N ILE A 123 6.64 -4.73 -4.98
CA ILE A 123 5.61 -4.52 -6.00
C ILE A 123 4.33 -5.26 -5.66
N GLY A 124 4.46 -6.55 -5.35
CA GLY A 124 3.32 -7.41 -5.02
C GLY A 124 2.53 -6.84 -3.85
N LEU A 125 3.21 -6.48 -2.76
CA LEU A 125 2.59 -5.85 -1.61
C LEU A 125 1.89 -4.55 -1.98
N ARG A 126 2.54 -3.69 -2.77
CA ARG A 126 1.94 -2.41 -3.17
C ARG A 126 0.65 -2.58 -3.97
N VAL A 127 0.62 -3.50 -4.92
CA VAL A 127 -0.59 -3.80 -5.70
C VAL A 127 -1.65 -4.44 -4.81
N LEU A 128 -1.26 -5.34 -3.89
CA LEU A 128 -2.18 -5.97 -2.94
C LEU A 128 -2.84 -4.96 -1.99
N LEU A 129 -2.18 -3.84 -1.66
CA LEU A 129 -2.76 -2.76 -0.86
C LEU A 129 -3.89 -1.98 -1.58
N ALA A 130 -4.14 -2.24 -2.87
CA ALA A 130 -5.33 -1.78 -3.56
C ALA A 130 -6.58 -2.63 -3.25
N LEU A 131 -6.42 -3.86 -2.76
CA LEU A 131 -7.53 -4.78 -2.49
C LEU A 131 -8.57 -4.22 -1.50
N PRO A 132 -8.19 -3.57 -0.39
CA PRO A 132 -9.18 -2.97 0.52
C PRO A 132 -10.08 -1.95 -0.17
N ILE A 133 -9.55 -1.20 -1.15
CA ILE A 133 -10.30 -0.23 -1.95
C ILE A 133 -11.34 -0.95 -2.82
N VAL A 134 -10.91 -2.03 -3.49
CA VAL A 134 -11.78 -2.89 -4.31
C VAL A 134 -12.90 -3.51 -3.47
N LEU A 135 -12.58 -4.04 -2.29
CA LEU A 135 -13.55 -4.64 -1.38
C LEU A 135 -14.59 -3.61 -0.89
N THR A 136 -14.15 -2.39 -0.60
CA THR A 136 -15.06 -1.29 -0.24
C THR A 136 -16.03 -0.97 -1.39
N MET A 137 -15.56 -0.98 -2.64
CA MET A 137 -16.44 -0.79 -3.81
C MET A 137 -17.46 -1.91 -3.97
N ILE A 138 -17.06 -3.17 -3.80
CA ILE A 138 -17.96 -4.32 -3.92
C ILE A 138 -19.03 -4.30 -2.83
N SER A 139 -18.67 -3.84 -1.62
CA SER A 139 -19.59 -3.76 -0.48
C SER A 139 -20.77 -2.78 -0.70
N LEU A 140 -20.63 -1.82 -1.62
CA LEU A 140 -21.66 -0.83 -1.95
C LEU A 140 -22.71 -1.32 -2.95
N VAL A 141 -22.46 -2.42 -3.68
CA VAL A 141 -23.41 -2.91 -4.68
C VAL A 141 -24.56 -3.62 -3.95
N PRO A 142 -25.81 -3.11 -4.02
CA PRO A 142 -26.96 -3.81 -3.46
C PRO A 142 -27.12 -5.12 -4.23
N ARG A 143 -27.00 -6.26 -3.55
CA ARG A 143 -27.39 -7.54 -4.16
C ARG A 143 -28.91 -7.57 -4.17
N SER A 144 -29.51 -7.53 -5.36
CA SER A 144 -30.92 -7.86 -5.54
C SER A 144 -31.10 -9.31 -5.08
N SER A 145 -31.67 -9.48 -3.89
CA SER A 145 -32.16 -10.77 -3.39
C SER A 145 -33.48 -11.12 -4.06
#